data_AF-A0A1Y4L7Z1-F1
#
_entry.id   AF-A0A1Y4L7Z1-F1
#
_cell.length_a   1.000
_cell.length_b   1.000
_cell.length_c   1.000
_cell.angle_alpha   90.00
_cell.angle_beta   90.00
_cell.angle_gamma   90.00
#
_symmetry.space_group_name_H-M   'P 1'
#
loop_
_entity.id
_entity.type
_entity.pdbx_description
1 polymer ?
#
loop_
_entity_poly.entity_id
_entity_poly.type
_entity_poly.pdbx_seq_one_letter_code
_entity_poly.pdbx_strand_id
1 'polypeptide(L)'
;MNDVKKAFLSLMHDAYFDAKYAHQYSTETENAPENPSAAIAYANSVTAKACAAEAIYWCNEELYHDEIPELLHQFRVFSAEILQSYATDHSRQWVSIEFDNLKDLFESSVCNQPITE
;
A
#
# COMPACT_ATOMS: atom_id res chain seq x y z
N MET A 1 16.26 15.73 -7.25
CA MET A 1 16.30 14.65 -6.21
C MET A 1 17.32 13.57 -6.62
N ASN A 2 17.97 12.81 -5.70
CA ASN A 2 18.86 11.70 -6.13
C ASN A 2 18.01 10.52 -6.68
N ASP A 3 18.60 9.70 -7.56
CA ASP A 3 17.86 8.63 -8.25
C ASP A 3 17.26 7.60 -7.29
N VAL A 4 17.95 7.34 -6.17
CA VAL A 4 17.51 6.40 -5.13
C VAL A 4 16.23 6.90 -4.45
N LYS A 5 16.22 8.15 -3.99
CA LYS A 5 15.03 8.75 -3.37
C LYS A 5 13.87 8.83 -4.35
N LYS A 6 14.14 9.11 -5.63
CA LYS A 6 13.11 9.09 -6.68
C LYS A 6 12.51 7.68 -6.83
N ALA A 7 13.34 6.65 -6.92
CA ALA A 7 12.89 5.27 -7.03
C ALA A 7 12.07 4.81 -5.81
N PHE A 8 12.54 5.16 -4.60
CA PHE A 8 11.81 4.89 -3.36
C PHE A 8 10.42 5.55 -3.37
N LEU A 9 10.33 6.86 -3.63
CA LEU A 9 9.06 7.57 -3.65
C LEU A 9 8.12 7.03 -4.72
N SER A 10 8.62 6.70 -5.91
CA SER A 10 7.81 6.07 -6.96
C SER A 10 7.20 4.76 -6.49
N LEU A 11 7.98 3.88 -5.85
CA LEU A 11 7.45 2.62 -5.32
C LEU A 11 6.41 2.83 -4.22
N MET A 12 6.61 3.79 -3.32
CA MET A 12 5.65 4.10 -2.25
C MET A 12 4.34 4.65 -2.82
N HIS A 13 4.41 5.55 -3.81
CA HIS A 13 3.23 6.05 -4.51
C HIS A 13 2.48 4.95 -5.26
N ASP A 14 3.20 4.14 -6.03
CA ASP A 14 2.60 3.06 -6.81
C ASP A 14 1.97 2.01 -5.90
N ALA A 15 2.62 1.67 -4.76
CA ALA A 15 2.04 0.79 -3.76
C ALA A 15 0.75 1.37 -3.17
N TYR A 16 0.69 2.68 -2.91
CA TYR A 16 -0.52 3.34 -2.43
C TYR A 16 -1.66 3.35 -3.46
N PHE A 17 -1.37 3.60 -4.74
CA PHE A 17 -2.39 3.52 -5.79
C PHE A 17 -2.89 2.10 -6.00
N ASP A 18 -2.01 1.10 -5.97
CA ASP A 18 -2.43 -0.30 -6.01
C ASP A 18 -3.27 -0.67 -4.80
N ALA A 19 -2.97 -0.13 -3.61
CA ALA A 19 -3.78 -0.35 -2.42
C ALA A 19 -5.19 0.24 -2.59
N LYS A 20 -5.32 1.42 -3.19
CA LYS A 20 -6.61 2.01 -3.57
C LYS A 20 -7.41 1.10 -4.49
N TYR A 21 -6.78 0.55 -5.53
CA TYR A 21 -7.45 -0.38 -6.43
C TYR A 21 -7.81 -1.69 -5.75
N ALA A 22 -6.92 -2.24 -4.92
CA ALA A 22 -7.19 -3.46 -4.16
C ALA A 22 -8.41 -3.28 -3.24
N HIS A 23 -8.47 -2.17 -2.50
CA HIS A 23 -9.62 -1.81 -1.66
C HIS A 23 -10.89 -1.67 -2.49
N GLN A 24 -10.87 -0.88 -3.56
CA GLN A 24 -12.01 -0.68 -4.45
C GLN A 24 -12.58 -2.00 -4.99
N TYR A 25 -11.71 -2.91 -5.46
CA TYR A 25 -12.14 -4.20 -5.99
C TYR A 25 -12.58 -5.19 -4.91
N SER A 26 -12.18 -4.97 -3.66
CA SER A 26 -12.62 -5.77 -2.52
C SER A 26 -13.98 -5.38 -1.94
N THR A 27 -14.50 -4.21 -2.33
CA THR A 27 -15.80 -3.72 -1.86
C THR A 27 -16.86 -3.86 -2.93
N GLU A 28 -17.98 -4.47 -2.58
CA GLU A 28 -19.18 -4.45 -3.42
C GLU A 28 -19.91 -3.11 -3.29
N THR A 29 -20.29 -2.51 -4.42
CA THR A 29 -21.14 -1.33 -4.49
C THR A 29 -22.32 -1.59 -5.43
N GLU A 30 -23.36 -0.75 -5.36
CA GLU A 30 -24.55 -0.87 -6.22
C GLU A 30 -24.20 -0.93 -7.73
N ASN A 31 -23.10 -0.29 -8.14
CA ASN A 31 -22.69 -0.18 -9.55
C ASN A 31 -21.50 -1.06 -9.93
N ALA A 32 -20.87 -1.74 -8.97
CA ALA A 32 -19.70 -2.57 -9.23
C ALA A 32 -19.65 -3.72 -8.22
N PRO A 33 -19.81 -4.98 -8.68
CA PRO A 33 -19.62 -6.14 -7.81
C PRO A 33 -18.16 -6.26 -7.38
N GLU A 34 -17.94 -6.94 -6.26
CA GLU A 34 -16.61 -7.34 -5.83
C GLU A 34 -15.89 -8.11 -6.96
N ASN A 35 -14.59 -7.84 -7.14
CA ASN A 35 -13.73 -8.55 -8.07
C ASN A 35 -12.53 -9.15 -7.31
N PRO A 36 -12.69 -10.36 -6.74
CA PRO A 36 -11.65 -10.98 -5.91
C PRO A 36 -10.31 -11.12 -6.64
N SER A 37 -10.34 -11.52 -7.92
CA SER A 37 -9.12 -11.69 -8.71
C SER A 37 -8.34 -10.40 -8.87
N ALA A 38 -9.03 -9.28 -9.13
CA ALA A 38 -8.40 -7.98 -9.22
C ALA A 38 -7.89 -7.52 -7.86
N ALA A 39 -8.69 -7.64 -6.79
CA ALA A 39 -8.29 -7.26 -5.44
C ALA A 39 -7.02 -8.00 -4.98
N ILE A 40 -6.97 -9.32 -5.18
CA ILE A 40 -5.80 -10.16 -4.86
C ILE A 40 -4.58 -9.79 -5.72
N ALA A 41 -4.78 -9.52 -7.02
CA ALA A 41 -3.68 -9.13 -7.90
C ALA A 41 -3.04 -7.81 -7.45
N TYR A 42 -3.86 -6.81 -7.12
CA TYR A 42 -3.37 -5.53 -6.61
C TYR A 42 -2.77 -5.67 -5.21
N ALA A 43 -3.33 -6.45 -4.29
CA ALA A 43 -2.73 -6.69 -2.96
C ALA A 43 -1.33 -7.34 -3.05
N ASN A 44 -1.14 -8.28 -3.96
CA ASN A 44 0.19 -8.84 -4.24
C ASN A 44 1.14 -7.80 -4.83
N SER A 45 0.64 -6.93 -5.71
CA SER A 45 1.41 -5.81 -6.28
C SER A 45 1.87 -4.83 -5.19
N VAL A 46 0.98 -4.48 -4.24
CA VAL A 46 1.32 -3.67 -3.06
C VAL A 46 2.46 -4.32 -2.27
N THR A 47 2.32 -5.61 -1.94
CA THR A 47 3.34 -6.35 -1.18
C THR A 47 4.70 -6.33 -1.89
N ALA A 48 4.72 -6.58 -3.20
CA ALA A 48 5.96 -6.58 -3.97
C ALA A 48 6.66 -5.20 -3.97
N LYS A 49 5.89 -4.13 -4.17
CA LYS A 49 6.42 -2.75 -4.18
C LYS A 49 6.87 -2.30 -2.80
N ALA A 50 6.12 -2.63 -1.75
CA ALA A 50 6.49 -2.32 -0.36
C ALA A 50 7.80 -3.02 0.05
N CYS A 51 7.97 -4.31 -0.30
CA CYS A 51 9.23 -5.03 -0.05
C CYS A 51 10.42 -4.39 -0.80
N ALA A 52 10.22 -3.96 -2.05
CA ALA A 52 11.26 -3.28 -2.81
C ALA A 52 11.61 -1.91 -2.20
N ALA A 53 10.61 -1.14 -1.80
CA ALA A 53 10.79 0.15 -1.15
C ALA A 53 11.49 0.02 0.22
N GLU A 54 11.12 -0.98 1.02
CA GLU A 54 11.75 -1.28 2.31
C GLU A 54 13.23 -1.65 2.15
N ALA A 55 13.56 -2.47 1.16
CA ALA A 55 14.94 -2.81 0.85
C ALA A 55 15.77 -1.56 0.48
N ILE A 56 15.22 -0.68 -0.35
CA ILE A 56 15.86 0.60 -0.69
C ILE A 56 16.00 1.48 0.56
N TYR A 57 14.96 1.61 1.37
CA TYR A 57 14.99 2.41 2.61
C TYR A 57 16.14 1.97 3.51
N TRP A 58 16.22 0.70 3.88
CA TRP A 58 17.24 0.21 4.82
C TRP A 58 18.68 0.24 4.28
N CYS A 59 18.86 0.35 2.97
CA CYS A 59 20.18 0.44 2.35
C CYS A 59 20.68 1.88 2.18
N ASN A 60 19.86 2.90 2.48
CA ASN A 60 20.16 4.29 2.16
C ASN A 60 19.79 5.20 3.35
N GLU A 61 20.79 5.56 4.16
CA GLU A 61 20.62 6.37 5.38
C GLU A 61 19.94 7.72 5.13
N GLU A 62 20.08 8.29 3.93
CA GLU A 62 19.43 9.57 3.58
C GLU A 62 17.90 9.49 3.48
N LEU A 63 17.33 8.28 3.45
CA LEU A 63 15.90 8.04 3.44
C LEU A 63 15.31 7.87 4.85
N TYR A 64 16.15 7.86 5.88
CA TYR A 64 15.71 7.58 7.24
C TYR A 64 14.78 8.68 7.77
N HIS A 65 13.55 8.25 7.97
CA HIS A 65 12.43 8.99 8.50
C HIS A 65 11.68 8.02 9.42
N ASP A 66 11.35 8.46 10.62
CA ASP A 66 10.82 7.60 11.70
C ASP A 66 9.46 6.99 11.36
N GLU A 67 8.68 7.65 10.50
CA GLU A 67 7.35 7.21 10.07
C GLU A 67 7.37 6.14 8.97
N ILE A 68 8.48 5.99 8.24
CA ILE A 68 8.54 5.11 7.07
C ILE A 68 8.41 3.62 7.42
N PRO A 69 9.06 3.10 8.49
CA PRO A 69 8.87 1.71 8.91
C PRO A 69 7.42 1.38 9.25
N GLU A 70 6.70 2.31 9.89
CA GLU A 70 5.28 2.16 10.22
C GLU A 70 4.42 2.12 8.95
N LEU A 71 4.66 3.03 8.00
CA LEU A 71 3.95 3.03 6.71
C LEU A 71 4.21 1.73 5.90
N LEU A 72 5.46 1.26 5.84
CA LEU A 72 5.82 0.00 5.19
C LEU A 72 5.17 -1.21 5.88
N HIS A 73 5.07 -1.19 7.22
CA HIS A 73 4.33 -2.19 7.97
C HIS A 73 2.84 -2.18 7.60
N GLN A 74 2.21 -1.01 7.55
CA GLN A 74 0.78 -0.89 7.25
C GLN A 74 0.44 -1.37 5.84
N PHE A 75 1.31 -1.18 4.85
CA PHE A 75 1.13 -1.79 3.51
C PHE A 75 1.01 -3.32 3.56
N ARG A 76 1.81 -3.96 4.42
CA ARG A 76 1.77 -5.42 4.61
C ARG A 76 0.52 -5.86 5.37
N VAL A 77 0.14 -5.13 6.42
CA VAL A 77 -1.08 -5.41 7.19
C VAL A 77 -2.30 -5.36 6.28
N PHE A 78 -2.47 -4.27 5.52
CA PHE A 78 -3.56 -4.12 4.57
C PHE A 78 -3.58 -5.23 3.50
N SER A 79 -2.42 -5.53 2.89
CA SER A 79 -2.34 -6.56 1.85
C SER A 79 -2.66 -7.95 2.39
N ALA A 80 -2.16 -8.28 3.59
CA ALA A 80 -2.43 -9.54 4.26
C ALA A 80 -3.93 -9.67 4.61
N GLU A 81 -4.55 -8.58 5.06
CA GLU A 81 -5.98 -8.56 5.38
C GLU A 81 -6.84 -8.85 4.14
N ILE A 82 -6.51 -8.28 2.98
CA ILE A 82 -7.18 -8.66 1.72
C ILE A 82 -7.04 -10.15 1.44
N LEU A 83 -5.81 -10.67 1.45
CA LEU A 83 -5.56 -12.08 1.12
C LEU A 83 -6.28 -13.02 2.10
N GLN A 84 -6.26 -12.69 3.39
CA GLN A 84 -6.90 -13.47 4.44
C GLN A 84 -8.43 -13.41 4.35
N SER A 85 -9.00 -12.25 4.03
CA SER A 85 -10.45 -12.07 3.86
C SER A 85 -11.02 -12.97 2.78
N TYR A 86 -10.32 -13.12 1.66
CA TYR A 86 -10.70 -14.07 0.60
C TYR A 86 -10.41 -15.52 0.96
N ALA A 87 -9.27 -15.80 1.61
CA ALA A 87 -8.90 -17.17 1.97
C ALA A 87 -9.86 -17.79 2.99
N THR A 88 -10.48 -16.98 3.84
CA THR A 88 -11.37 -17.44 4.94
C THR A 88 -12.81 -16.98 4.79
N ASP A 89 -13.15 -16.32 3.69
CA ASP A 89 -14.45 -15.72 3.40
C ASP A 89 -15.03 -14.93 4.59
N HIS A 90 -14.21 -14.05 5.17
CA HIS A 90 -14.63 -13.21 6.30
C HIS A 90 -14.96 -11.78 5.84
N SER A 91 -15.61 -11.02 6.72
CA SER A 91 -16.10 -9.66 6.45
C SER A 91 -15.02 -8.70 5.97
N ARG A 92 -15.27 -7.97 4.88
CA ARG A 92 -14.37 -6.94 4.32
C ARG A 92 -14.34 -5.64 5.13
N GLN A 93 -14.99 -5.60 6.29
CA GLN A 93 -14.96 -4.44 7.19
C GLN A 93 -13.54 -4.13 7.65
N TRP A 94 -12.76 -5.16 8.00
CA TRP A 94 -11.38 -5.00 8.42
C TRP A 94 -10.48 -4.51 7.27
N VAL A 95 -10.70 -5.00 6.05
CA VAL A 95 -10.02 -4.47 4.84
C VAL A 95 -10.21 -2.95 4.71
N SER A 96 -11.42 -2.44 4.97
CA SER A 96 -11.68 -0.99 4.94
C SER A 96 -10.98 -0.24 6.08
N ILE A 97 -10.98 -0.79 7.30
CA ILE A 97 -10.27 -0.19 8.44
C ILE A 97 -8.77 -0.11 8.16
N GLU A 98 -8.16 -1.20 7.67
CA GLU A 98 -6.73 -1.21 7.38
C GLU A 98 -6.35 -0.32 6.20
N PHE A 99 -7.25 -0.15 5.23
CA PHE A 99 -7.07 0.80 4.14
C PHE A 99 -7.12 2.26 4.64
N ASP A 100 -8.07 2.60 5.50
CA ASP A 100 -8.17 3.96 6.07
C ASP A 100 -6.92 4.28 6.91
N ASN A 101 -6.46 3.34 7.73
CA ASN A 101 -5.19 3.46 8.47
C ASN A 101 -3.99 3.68 7.53
N LEU A 102 -3.90 2.89 6.45
CA LEU A 102 -2.85 3.03 5.43
C LEU A 102 -2.90 4.41 4.76
N LYS A 103 -4.11 4.87 4.42
CA LYS A 103 -4.33 6.16 3.79
C LYS A 103 -3.88 7.30 4.70
N ASP A 104 -4.28 7.29 5.96
CA ASP A 104 -3.93 8.34 6.92
C ASP A 104 -2.41 8.42 7.12
N LEU A 105 -1.74 7.28 7.25
CA LEU A 105 -0.27 7.21 7.34
C LEU A 105 0.39 7.72 6.05
N PHE A 106 -0.08 7.28 4.87
CA PHE A 106 0.50 7.72 3.61
C PHE A 106 0.34 9.23 3.44
N GLU A 107 -0.88 9.75 3.58
CA GLU A 107 -1.22 11.16 3.34
C GLU A 107 -0.50 12.13 4.28
N SER A 108 -0.15 11.68 5.49
CA SER A 108 0.61 12.46 6.48
C SER A 108 2.12 12.29 6.39
N SER A 109 2.63 11.28 5.67
CA SER A 109 4.06 10.99 5.55
C SER A 109 4.79 11.90 4.56
N VAL A 110 6.13 11.89 4.62
CA VAL A 110 7.00 12.50 3.60
C VAL A 110 6.84 11.88 2.21
N CYS A 111 6.21 10.72 2.09
CA CYS A 111 5.96 10.06 0.81
C CYS A 111 4.83 10.70 0.01
N ASN A 112 3.94 11.50 0.61
CA ASN A 112 2.84 12.18 -0.11
C ASN A 112 3.25 13.52 -0.75
N GLN A 113 4.53 13.65 -1.10
CA GLN A 113 5.06 14.85 -1.75
C GLN A 113 5.18 14.62 -3.27
N PRO A 114 4.93 15.65 -4.10
CA PRO A 114 5.12 15.53 -5.54
C PRO A 114 6.55 15.07 -5.89
N ILE A 115 6.66 14.08 -6.77
CA ILE A 115 7.94 13.64 -7.33
C ILE A 115 8.37 14.66 -8.39
N THR A 116 8.99 15.78 -7.98
CA THR A 116 9.56 16.77 -8.90
C THR A 116 11.01 16.44 -9.27
N GLU A 117 11.44 16.86 -10.46
CA GLU A 117 12.80 16.68 -10.98
C GLU A 117 13.88 17.27 -10.05
#